data_AF-A0A528JGI2-F1
#
_entry.id   AF-A0A528JGI2-F1
#
_cell.length_a   1.000
_cell.length_b   1.000
_cell.length_c   1.000
_cell.angle_alpha   90.00
_cell.angle_beta   90.00
_cell.angle_gamma   90.00
#
_symmetry.space_group_name_H-M   'P 1'
#
loop_
_entity.id
_entity.type
_entity.pdbx_description
1 polymer ?
#
loop_
_entity_poly.entity_id
_entity_poly.type
_entity_poly.pdbx_seq_one_letter_code
_entity_poly.pdbx_strand_id
1 'polypeptide(L)'
;MRSVADMMAGIDPPMPKGAQTIGRLLADLSARQCRFPLRGEGAATRFCAAEVEVEVWQPGRSGACYCSFHRAIVVGRGTESERAAPRVLERLG
;
A
#
# COMPACT_ATOMS: atom_id res chain seq x y z
N MET A 1 0.34 -22.76 10.49
CA MET A 1 0.35 -21.43 11.14
C MET A 1 1.61 -20.72 10.63
N ARG A 2 1.50 -19.61 9.88
CA ARG A 2 2.67 -18.95 9.27
C ARG A 2 3.31 -17.98 10.26
N SER A 3 4.63 -18.01 10.34
CA SER A 3 5.46 -17.34 11.35
C SER A 3 6.12 -16.06 10.80
N VAL A 4 6.72 -15.25 11.68
CA VAL A 4 7.47 -14.03 11.31
C VAL A 4 8.64 -14.33 10.36
N ALA A 5 9.18 -15.56 10.38
CA ALA A 5 10.23 -16.02 9.48
C ALA A 5 9.74 -16.26 8.04
N ASP A 6 8.44 -16.53 7.86
CA ASP A 6 7.87 -16.62 6.52
C ASP A 6 7.86 -15.24 5.85
N MET A 7 7.74 -14.15 6.63
CA MET A 7 7.58 -12.78 6.12
C MET A 7 8.84 -12.17 5.52
N MET A 8 10.01 -12.68 5.90
CA MET A 8 11.31 -12.28 5.33
C MET A 8 11.72 -13.10 4.09
N ALA A 9 11.00 -14.18 3.75
CA ALA A 9 11.37 -15.15 2.72
C ALA A 9 10.65 -14.98 1.36
N GLY A 10 9.99 -13.83 1.11
CA GLY A 10 9.15 -13.63 -0.07
C GLY A 10 7.65 -13.79 0.22
N ILE A 11 7.17 -13.22 1.33
CA ILE A 11 5.74 -13.06 1.54
C ILE A 11 5.23 -11.93 0.66
N ASP A 12 4.41 -12.30 -0.31
CA ASP A 12 3.56 -11.36 -1.02
C ASP A 12 2.86 -10.47 0.03
N PRO A 13 2.89 -9.14 -0.13
CA PRO A 13 2.27 -8.23 0.81
C PRO A 13 0.77 -8.51 0.88
N PRO A 14 0.12 -8.05 1.96
CA PRO A 14 -1.26 -8.41 2.21
C PRO A 14 -2.11 -8.08 0.98
N MET A 15 -2.96 -9.02 0.60
CA MET A 15 -3.87 -8.87 -0.53
C MET A 15 -5.30 -8.71 -0.01
N PRO A 16 -6.17 -7.92 -0.68
CA PRO A 16 -7.59 -7.89 -0.36
C PRO A 16 -8.18 -9.31 -0.45
N LYS A 17 -9.14 -9.62 0.41
CA LYS A 17 -9.82 -10.92 0.41
C LYS A 17 -10.45 -11.16 -0.98
N GLY A 18 -10.09 -12.28 -1.62
CA GLY A 18 -10.58 -12.64 -2.97
C GLY A 18 -9.79 -12.04 -4.14
N ALA A 19 -8.75 -11.26 -3.90
CA ALA A 19 -7.91 -10.73 -4.97
C ALA A 19 -7.01 -11.83 -5.55
N GLN A 20 -7.37 -12.34 -6.73
CA GLN A 20 -6.57 -13.30 -7.50
C GLN A 20 -5.74 -12.59 -8.56
N THR A 21 -4.77 -11.78 -8.14
CA THR A 21 -3.93 -11.01 -9.06
C THR A 21 -2.46 -11.13 -8.69
N ILE A 22 -1.63 -11.45 -9.67
CA ILE A 22 -0.18 -11.46 -9.57
C ILE A 22 0.44 -10.04 -9.55
N GLY A 23 -0.40 -9.01 -9.64
CA GLY A 23 -0.05 -7.61 -9.88
C GLY A 23 0.30 -7.30 -11.33
N ARG A 24 0.27 -6.02 -11.69
CA ARG A 24 0.64 -5.49 -13.02
C ARG A 24 1.91 -4.65 -12.96
N LEU A 25 2.67 -4.56 -14.06
CA LEU A 25 3.80 -3.63 -14.11
C LEU A 25 3.29 -2.18 -14.12
N LEU A 26 4.14 -1.24 -13.72
CA LEU A 26 3.78 0.19 -13.71
C LEU A 26 3.31 0.67 -15.09
N ALA A 27 3.95 0.19 -16.16
CA ALA A 27 3.62 0.55 -17.54
C ALA A 27 2.23 0.05 -17.98
N ASP A 28 1.70 -0.99 -17.32
CA ASP A 28 0.41 -1.59 -17.65
C ASP A 28 -0.74 -1.05 -16.79
N LEU A 29 -0.45 -0.14 -15.85
CA LEU A 29 -1.45 0.46 -14.98
C LEU A 29 -2.23 1.54 -15.71
N SER A 30 -3.56 1.51 -15.54
CA SER A 30 -4.42 2.62 -15.93
C SER A 30 -4.26 3.81 -14.97
N ALA A 31 -4.84 4.94 -15.36
CA ALA A 31 -4.73 6.19 -14.62
C ALA A 31 -5.35 6.17 -13.21
N ARG A 32 -6.10 5.15 -12.78
CA ARG A 32 -6.72 5.07 -11.44
C ARG A 32 -6.58 3.71 -10.78
N GLN A 33 -5.40 3.12 -10.92
CA GLN A 33 -5.11 1.80 -10.38
C GLN A 33 -4.10 1.85 -9.24
N CYS A 34 -4.36 1.01 -8.24
CA CYS A 34 -3.60 0.94 -7.00
C CYS A 34 -2.12 0.68 -7.28
N ARG A 35 -1.27 1.61 -6.84
CA ARG A 35 0.18 1.58 -7.02
C ARG A 35 0.92 0.99 -5.81
N PHE A 36 0.24 0.19 -4.98
CA PHE A 36 0.91 -0.48 -3.87
C PHE A 36 1.80 -1.60 -4.43
N PRO A 37 3.12 -1.60 -4.12
CA PRO A 37 4.05 -2.60 -4.65
C PRO A 37 3.75 -3.96 -4.01
N LEU A 38 3.67 -5.00 -4.85
CA LEU A 38 3.49 -6.36 -4.41
C LEU A 38 4.82 -7.12 -4.35
N ARG A 39 5.56 -7.16 -5.45
CA ARG A 39 6.79 -7.96 -5.57
C ARG A 39 7.62 -7.54 -6.77
N GLY A 40 8.85 -8.03 -6.82
CA GLY A 40 9.82 -7.69 -7.85
C GLY A 40 10.65 -6.47 -7.47
N GLU A 41 11.65 -6.18 -8.29
CA GLU A 41 12.63 -5.13 -8.03
C GLU A 41 12.72 -4.18 -9.21
N GLY A 42 12.90 -2.88 -8.94
CA GLY A 42 13.02 -1.84 -9.96
C GLY A 42 11.86 -1.87 -10.96
N ALA A 43 12.19 -1.93 -12.25
CA ALA A 43 11.20 -1.94 -13.34
C ALA A 43 10.33 -3.21 -13.38
N ALA A 44 10.78 -4.31 -12.77
CA ALA A 44 10.02 -5.55 -12.68
C ALA A 44 9.00 -5.55 -11.52
N THR A 45 8.94 -4.47 -10.74
CA THR A 45 7.97 -4.31 -9.65
C THR A 45 6.54 -4.41 -10.18
N ARG A 46 5.78 -5.33 -9.61
CA ARG A 46 4.35 -5.50 -9.85
C ARG A 46 3.55 -4.81 -8.77
N PHE A 47 2.44 -4.21 -9.17
CA PHE A 47 1.56 -3.39 -8.35
C PHE A 47 0.17 -4.00 -8.25
N CYS A 48 -0.56 -3.69 -7.17
CA CYS A 48 -1.88 -4.24 -6.88
C CYS A 48 -2.87 -4.13 -8.04
N ALA A 49 -2.89 -2.99 -8.73
CA ALA A 49 -3.76 -2.72 -9.88
C ALA A 49 -5.27 -2.76 -9.64
N ALA A 50 -5.73 -2.89 -8.38
CA ALA A 50 -7.13 -2.68 -8.04
C ALA A 50 -7.54 -1.24 -8.35
N GLU A 51 -8.77 -1.01 -8.81
CA GLU A 51 -9.29 0.34 -9.02
C GLU A 51 -9.26 1.14 -7.71
N VAL A 52 -8.99 2.43 -7.84
CA VAL A 52 -9.02 3.41 -6.75
C VAL A 52 -10.17 4.37 -7.01
N GLU A 53 -10.96 4.63 -5.95
CA GLU A 53 -12.08 5.58 -6.00
C GLU A 53 -11.59 6.96 -6.49
N VAL A 54 -12.40 7.62 -7.32
CA VAL A 54 -12.04 8.89 -7.98
C VAL A 54 -11.65 9.96 -6.98
N GLU A 55 -12.41 10.04 -5.89
CA GLU A 55 -12.26 11.04 -4.84
C GLU A 55 -10.96 10.83 -4.04
N VAL A 56 -10.44 9.59 -4.07
CA VAL A 56 -9.20 9.20 -3.40
C VAL A 56 -8.00 9.39 -4.30
N TRP A 57 -8.16 9.21 -5.61
CA TRP A 57 -7.05 9.24 -6.57
C TRP A 57 -6.39 10.62 -6.67
N GLN A 58 -5.26 10.79 -5.99
CA GLN A 58 -4.47 12.03 -6.01
C GLN A 58 -2.97 11.71 -6.12
N PRO A 59 -2.45 11.48 -7.34
CA PRO A 59 -1.02 11.28 -7.57
C PRO A 59 -0.18 12.38 -6.92
N GLY A 60 0.89 11.99 -6.22
CA GLY A 60 1.75 12.90 -5.48
C GLY A 60 1.36 13.09 -4.01
N ARG A 61 0.16 12.66 -3.59
CA ARG A 61 -0.22 12.62 -2.17
C ARG A 61 -0.01 11.22 -1.59
N SER A 62 0.63 11.14 -0.42
CA SER A 62 0.88 9.87 0.26
C SER A 62 -0.41 9.08 0.50
N GLY A 63 -0.43 7.82 0.09
CA GLY A 63 -1.59 6.93 0.26
C GLY A 63 -2.75 7.14 -0.71
N ALA A 64 -2.73 8.20 -1.51
CA ALA A 64 -3.83 8.56 -2.41
C ALA A 64 -3.78 7.86 -3.78
N CYS A 65 -2.77 7.01 -4.01
CA CYS A 65 -2.72 6.11 -5.17
C CYS A 65 -3.02 4.65 -4.80
N TYR A 66 -3.55 4.39 -3.60
CA TYR A 66 -3.79 3.04 -3.10
C TYR A 66 -5.28 2.76 -2.94
N CYS A 67 -5.67 1.51 -3.18
CA CYS A 67 -7.02 1.03 -2.86
C CYS A 67 -7.26 1.12 -1.35
N SER A 68 -8.53 1.05 -0.92
CA SER A 68 -8.92 1.18 0.49
C SER A 68 -8.13 0.27 1.43
N PHE A 69 -7.88 -0.98 1.01
CA PHE A 69 -7.11 -1.96 1.75
C PHE A 69 -5.63 -1.57 1.92
N HIS A 70 -4.93 -1.29 0.83
CA HIS A 70 -3.50 -0.92 0.89
C HIS A 70 -3.28 0.46 1.51
N ARG A 71 -4.25 1.37 1.36
CA ARG A 71 -4.25 2.65 2.07
C ARG A 71 -4.32 2.44 3.59
N ALA A 72 -5.15 1.52 4.09
CA ALA A 72 -5.21 1.23 5.52
C ALA A 72 -3.88 0.70 6.08
N ILE A 73 -3.12 -0.05 5.28
CA ILE A 73 -1.78 -0.53 5.65
C ILE A 73 -0.80 0.64 5.79
N VAL A 74 -0.77 1.56 4.81
CA VAL A 74 0.16 2.69 4.80
C VAL A 74 -0.19 3.76 5.83
N VAL A 75 -1.49 4.01 6.05
CA VAL A 75 -1.95 4.95 7.08
C VAL A 75 -1.68 4.39 8.48
N GLY A 76 -1.76 3.08 8.68
CA GLY A 76 -1.58 2.44 9.98
C GLY A 76 -2.83 2.53 10.86
N ARG A 77 -2.74 1.97 12.07
CA ARG A 77 -3.86 1.92 13.04
C ARG A 77 -4.01 3.24 13.82
N GLY A 78 -5.12 3.37 14.54
CA GLY A 78 -5.42 4.51 15.41
C GLY A 78 -6.23 5.62 14.73
N THR A 79 -6.65 6.60 15.52
CA THR A 79 -7.23 7.87 15.08
C THR A 79 -6.15 8.76 14.46
N GLU A 80 -6.57 9.83 13.77
CA GLU A 80 -5.62 10.82 13.26
C GLU A 80 -4.76 11.43 14.37
N SER A 81 -5.38 11.74 15.52
CA SER A 81 -4.69 12.26 16.70
C SER A 81 -3.64 11.29 17.23
N GLU A 82 -3.97 10.00 17.36
CA GLU A 82 -3.04 8.96 17.81
C GLU A 82 -1.84 8.81 16.86
N ARG A 83 -2.05 8.95 15.55
CA ARG A 83 -0.97 8.91 14.56
C ARG A 83 -0.13 10.18 14.49
N ALA A 84 -0.67 11.33 14.89
CA ALA A 84 0.04 12.59 14.91
C ALA A 84 0.92 12.75 16.16
N ALA A 85 0.51 12.16 17.29
CA ALA A 85 1.19 12.31 18.58
C ALA A 85 2.71 11.99 18.57
N PRO A 86 3.19 10.90 17.95
CA PRO A 86 4.63 10.61 17.91
C PRO A 86 5.44 11.68 17.17
N ARG A 87 4.90 12.23 16.07
CA ARG A 87 5.57 13.25 15.25
C ARG A 87 5.64 14.63 15.94
N VAL A 88 4.72 14.89 16.86
CA VAL A 88 4.71 16.12 17.67
C VAL A 88 5.78 16.03 18.76
N LEU A 89 5.94 14.87 19.38
CA LEU A 89 6.95 14.66 20.43
C LEU A 89 8.38 14.74 19.88
N GLU A 90 8.64 14.20 18.69
CA GLU A 90 9.95 14.31 18.01
C GLU A 90 10.34 15.76 17.64
N ARG A 91 9.37 16.68 17.57
CA ARG A 91 9.60 18.10 17.23
C ARG A 91 9.84 18.98 18.46
N LEU A 92 9.60 18.44 19.65
CA LEU A 92 9.68 19.14 20.93
C LEU A 92 10.86 18.68 21.80
N GLY A 93 11.62 17.68 21.35
CA GLY A 93 12.91 17.26 21.92
C GLY A 93 14.08 17.74 21.09
#